data_AF-A0A8T3W168-F1
#
_entry.id   AF-A0A8T3W168-F1
#
_cell.length_a   1.000
_cell.length_b   1.000
_cell.length_c   1.000
_cell.angle_alpha   90.00
_cell.angle_beta   90.00
_cell.angle_gamma   90.00
#
_symmetry.space_group_name_H-M   'P 1'
#
loop_
_entity.id
_entity.type
_entity.pdbx_description
1 polymer ?
#
loop_
_entity_poly.entity_id
_entity_poly.type
_entity_poly.pdbx_seq_one_letter_code
_entity_poly.pdbx_strand_id
1 'polypeptide(L)' 'MALLSRLKGKNKFETIENYSIASIFLGVAMLSVGLGLNIISTKGITVILAMVGALISFVSTVVMILAWLVKEFKETS' A
#
# COMPACT_ATOMS: atom_id res chain seq x y z
N MET A 1 17.15 6.24 -5.35
CA MET A 1 17.75 5.84 -4.05
C MET A 1 17.40 6.77 -2.87
N ALA A 2 16.99 8.03 -3.08
CA ALA A 2 16.75 8.99 -1.98
C ALA A 2 15.40 8.84 -1.23
N LEU A 3 14.36 8.27 -1.85
CA LEU A 3 13.03 8.09 -1.22
C LEU A 3 13.03 7.11 -0.05
N LEU A 4 13.82 6.03 -0.14
CA LEU A 4 13.91 5.00 0.91
C LEU A 4 14.57 5.53 2.19
N SER A 5 15.55 6.44 2.08
CA SER A 5 16.21 7.03 3.26
C SER A 5 15.30 8.00 4.03
N ARG A 6 14.27 8.58 3.40
CA ARG A 6 13.27 9.41 4.09
C ARG A 6 12.10 8.61 4.68
N LEU A 7 11.90 7.36 4.26
CA LEU A 7 10.86 6.49 4.82
C LEU A 7 11.27 5.84 6.16
N LYS A 8 12.55 5.90 6.51
CA LYS A 8 13.08 5.34 7.75
C LYS A 8 12.68 6.24 8.92
N GLY A 9 11.59 5.87 9.60
CA GLY A 9 11.14 6.53 10.82
C GLY A 9 12.14 6.36 11.97
N LYS A 10 11.99 7.18 13.02
CA LYS A 10 12.89 7.16 14.19
C LYS A 10 12.76 5.82 14.95
N ASN A 11 11.60 5.17 14.83
CA ASN A 11 11.31 3.84 15.37
C ASN A 11 10.92 2.82 14.27
N LYS A 12 11.07 1.52 14.59
CA LYS A 12 10.66 0.40 13.71
C LYS A 12 9.17 0.47 13.32
N PHE A 13 8.32 0.91 14.25
CA PHE A 13 6.88 1.07 14.02
C PHE A 13 6.57 2.20 13.02
N GLU A 14 7.16 3.38 13.18
CA GLU A 14 6.98 4.50 12.23
C GLU A 14 7.48 4.15 10.82
N THR A 15 8.52 3.32 10.71
CA THR A 15 9.04 2.85 9.41
C THR A 15 8.03 1.93 8.72
N ILE A 16 7.38 1.04 9.47
CA ILE A 16 6.33 0.14 8.95
C ILE A 16 5.10 0.95 8.52
N GLU A 17 4.73 1.97 9.29
CA GLU A 17 3.60 2.83 9.01
C GLU A 17 3.81 3.63 7.71
N ASN A 18 4.97 4.29 7.58
CA ASN A 18 5.33 5.03 6.37
C ASN A 18 5.40 4.13 5.12
N TYR A 19 5.92 2.91 5.26
CA TYR A 19 5.96 1.96 4.14
C TYR A 19 4.56 1.47 3.75
N SER A 20 3.68 1.27 4.74
CA SER A 20 2.28 0.89 4.52
C SER A 20 1.53 2.00 3.77
N ILE A 21 1.69 3.25 4.20
CA ILE A 21 1.09 4.41 3.51
C ILE A 21 1.61 4.53 2.06
N ALA A 22 2.93 4.43 1.87
CA ALA A 22 3.52 4.52 0.53
C ALA A 22 3.04 3.39 -0.41
N SER A 23 2.90 2.17 0.11
CA SER A 23 2.39 1.04 -0.67
C SER A 23 0.88 1.13 -0.95
N ILE A 24 0.08 1.73 -0.06
CA ILE A 24 -1.32 2.07 -0.36
C ILE A 24 -1.39 3.05 -1.53
N PHE A 25 -0.61 4.13 -1.50
CA PHE A 25 -0.57 5.12 -2.59
C PHE A 25 -0.16 4.48 -3.92
N LEU A 26 0.86 3.61 -3.90
CA LEU A 26 1.31 2.89 -5.08
C LEU A 26 0.24 1.94 -5.62
N GLY A 27 -0.43 1.19 -4.74
CA GLY A 27 -1.53 0.28 -5.11
C GLY A 27 -2.73 1.01 -5.71
N VAL A 28 -3.13 2.14 -5.12
CA VAL A 28 -4.22 3.00 -5.64
C VAL A 28 -3.84 3.60 -7.00
N ALA A 29 -2.60 4.06 -7.17
CA ALA A 29 -2.12 4.57 -8.45
C ALA A 29 -2.15 3.48 -9.53
N MET A 30 -1.65 2.28 -9.24
CA MET A 30 -1.72 1.14 -10.17
C MET A 30 -3.16 0.74 -10.50
N LEU A 31 -4.06 0.75 -9.51
CA LEU A 31 -5.47 0.45 -9.70
C LEU A 31 -6.16 1.48 -10.59
N SER A 32 -5.93 2.78 -10.34
CA SER A 32 -6.49 3.87 -11.13
C SER A 32 -6.01 3.81 -12.58
N VAL A 33 -4.73 3.51 -12.80
CA VAL A 33 -4.16 3.35 -14.15
C VAL A 33 -4.71 2.10 -14.84
N GLY A 34 -4.80 0.97 -14.12
CA GLY A 34 -5.36 -0.28 -14.64
C GLY A 34 -6.82 -0.13 -15.08
N LEU A 35 -7.64 0.56 -14.27
CA LEU A 35 -9.03 0.88 -14.62
C LEU A 35 -9.12 1.85 -15.79
N GLY A 36 -8.32 2.92 -15.80
CA GLY A 36 -8.29 3.89 -16.90
C GLY A 36 -7.90 3.26 -18.23
N LEU A 37 -6.89 2.38 -18.23
CA LEU A 37 -6.48 1.64 -19.43
C LEU A 37 -7.49 0.58 -19.85
N ASN A 38 -8.22 -0.03 -18.91
CA ASN A 38 -9.28 -0.99 -19.22
C ASN A 38 -10.47 -0.34 -19.97
N ILE A 39 -10.78 0.92 -19.66
CA ILE A 39 -11.82 1.69 -20.37
C ILE A 39 -11.43 1.93 -21.84
N ILE A 40 -10.13 2.11 -22.12
CA ILE A 40 -9.62 2.40 -23.46
C ILE A 40 -9.32 1.11 -24.24
N SER A 41 -8.96 0.02 -23.55
CA SER A 41 -8.55 -1.25 -24.14
C SER A 41 -8.93 -2.41 -23.24
N THR A 42 -9.95 -3.18 -23.66
CA THR A 42 -10.50 -4.36 -22.98
C THR A 42 -9.60 -5.60 -23.10
N LYS A 43 -8.29 -5.41 -23.19
CA LYS A 43 -7.34 -6.53 -23.16
C LYS A 43 -7.33 -7.12 -21.75
N GLY A 44 -7.36 -8.44 -21.62
CA GLY A 44 -7.39 -9.07 -20.28
C GLY A 44 -6.24 -8.65 -19.36
N ILE A 45 -5.11 -8.20 -19.92
CA ILE A 45 -3.92 -7.75 -19.18
C ILE A 45 -4.19 -6.49 -18.34
N THR A 46 -5.02 -5.55 -18.80
CA THR A 46 -5.34 -4.32 -18.05
C THR A 46 -6.24 -4.60 -16.85
N VAL A 47 -7.12 -5.60 -16.96
CA VAL A 47 -7.93 -6.10 -15.83
C VAL A 47 -7.03 -6.75 -14.77
N ILE A 48 -6.06 -7.58 -15.20
CA ILE A 48 -5.09 -8.22 -14.29
C ILE A 48 -4.29 -7.14 -13.54
N LEU A 49 -3.86 -6.09 -14.22
CA LEU A 49 -3.13 -4.98 -13.59
C LEU A 49 -3.97 -4.26 -12.53
N ALA A 50 -5.25 -4.01 -12.81
CA ALA A 50 -6.18 -3.41 -11.85
C ALA A 50 -6.40 -4.32 -10.63
N MET A 51 -6.55 -5.64 -10.84
CA MET A 51 -6.69 -6.62 -9.77
C MET A 51 -5.45 -6.70 -8.87
N VAL A 52 -4.25 -6.67 -9.45
CA VAL A 52 -3.00 -6.64 -8.69
C VAL A 52 -2.88 -5.35 -7.87
N GLY A 53 -3.23 -4.19 -8.46
CA GLY A 53 -3.26 -2.92 -7.73
C GLY A 53 -4.23 -2.95 -6.54
N ALA A 54 -5.41 -3.55 -6.71
CA ALA A 54 -6.40 -3.72 -5.65
C ALA A 54 -5.86 -4.58 -4.50
N LEU A 55 -5.27 -5.72 -4.85
CA LEU A 55 -4.71 -6.67 -3.90
C LEU A 55 -3.61 -6.02 -3.05
N ILE A 56 -2.69 -5.29 -3.68
CA ILE A 56 -1.60 -4.60 -2.98
C ILE A 56 -2.16 -3.56 -2.01
N SER A 57 -3.10 -2.73 -2.46
CA SER A 57 -3.71 -1.69 -1.62
C SER A 57 -4.46 -2.30 -0.43
N PHE A 58 -5.17 -3.41 -0.65
CA PHE A 58 -5.89 -4.14 0.40
C PHE A 58 -4.92 -4.73 1.44
N VAL A 59 -3.89 -5.45 1.00
CA VAL A 59 -2.90 -6.06 1.90
C VAL A 59 -2.17 -4.99 2.70
N SER A 60 -1.75 -3.89 2.07
CA SER A 60 -1.10 -2.77 2.78
C SER A 60 -2.01 -2.15 3.84
N THR A 61 -3.31 -2.03 3.56
CA THR A 61 -4.29 -1.53 4.52
C THR A 61 -4.44 -2.47 5.71
N VAL A 62 -4.53 -3.78 5.48
CA VAL A 62 -4.61 -4.79 6.54
C VAL A 62 -3.35 -4.76 7.42
N VAL A 63 -2.16 -4.70 6.82
CA VAL A 63 -0.90 -4.61 7.57
C VAL A 63 -0.86 -3.33 8.41
N MET A 64 -1.34 -2.21 7.88
CA MET A 64 -1.40 -0.95 8.62
C MET A 64 -2.32 -1.05 9.85
N ILE A 65 -3.51 -1.64 9.70
CA ILE A 65 -4.45 -1.87 10.80
C ILE A 65 -3.84 -2.79 11.86
N LEU A 66 -3.19 -3.89 11.45
CA LEU A 66 -2.51 -4.80 12.37
C LEU A 66 -1.35 -4.13 13.10
N ALA A 67 -0.56 -3.29 12.41
CA ALA A 67 0.54 -2.55 13.01
C ALA A 67 0.03 -1.58 14.08
N TRP A 68 -1.07 -0.88 13.82
CA TRP A 68 -1.75 -0.05 14.81
C TRP A 68 -2.26 -0.87 16.00
N LEU A 69 -2.93 -1.99 15.74
CA LEU A 69 -3.46 -2.85 16.80
C LEU A 69 -2.35 -3.35 17.74
N VAL A 70 -1.22 -3.82 17.18
CA VAL A 70 -0.06 -4.27 17.97
C VAL A 70 0.55 -3.11 18.78
N LYS A 71 0.58 -1.90 18.21
CA LYS A 71 1.06 -0.70 18.91
C LYS A 71 0.15 -0.37 20.10
N GLU A 72 -1.17 -0.36 19.89
CA GLU A 72 -2.17 -0.11 20.93
C GLU A 72 -2.02 -1.07 22.11
N PHE A 73 -1.89 -2.38 21.83
CA PHE A 73 -1.70 -3.40 22.86
C PHE A 73 -0.37 -3.27 23.61
N LYS A 74 0.69 -2.83 22.93
CA LYS A 74 2.00 -2.61 23.55
C LYS A 74 2.04 -1.34 24.39
N GLU A 75 1.27 -0.32 24.02
CA GLU A 75 1.18 0.95 24.75
C GLU A 75 0.25 0.86 25.97
N THR A 76 -0.68 -0.11 25.96
CA THR A 76 -1.63 -0.39 27.05
C THR A 76 -1.06 -1.32 28.15
N SER A 77 0.07 -2.00 27.92
CA SER A 77 0.69 -2.95 28.87
C SER A 77 2.00 -2.44 29.44
#